data_AF-A0A0B7NC44-F1
#
_entry.id   AF-A0A0B7NC44-F1
#
_cell.length_a   1.000
_cell.length_b   1.000
_cell.length_c   1.000
_cell.angle_alpha   90.00
_cell.angle_beta   90.00
_cell.angle_gamma   90.00
#
_symmetry.space_group_name_H-M   'P 1'
#
loop_
_entity.id
_entity.type
_entity.pdbx_description
1 polymer ?
#
loop_
_entity_poly.entity_id
_entity_poly.type
_entity_poly.pdbx_seq_one_letter_code
_entity_poly.pdbx_strand_id
1 'polypeptide(L)'
;MSGNTYSEAIDYGCRANGPIVFGDYISLKHNMTGRYLSSVADSFYEYGSGQQKVFAGGWESTEETIFIVNPPTGTEIEGGTEVNFGDTIRLRHLVTRANLHSHSGIESPVTKQQEVTCYGDDDTSDANDEWIVEQWTFDENENEDFELEDPTWYTGRSFFLRHKETGLTLHSHDEHLTGEQNEVTCYGNGPEENDRWRVVF
;
A
#
# COMPACT_ATOMS: atom_id res chain seq x y z
N MET A 1 5.21 -42.18 16.56
CA MET A 1 5.89 -41.38 15.52
C MET A 1 4.95 -40.23 15.18
N SER A 2 5.21 -39.06 15.75
CA SER A 2 4.46 -37.84 15.54
C SER A 2 4.86 -37.24 14.19
N GLY A 3 3.93 -37.22 13.23
CA GLY A 3 4.11 -36.48 11.98
C GLY A 3 3.82 -35.01 12.22
N ASN A 4 4.84 -34.17 12.20
CA ASN A 4 4.68 -32.73 12.04
C ASN A 4 4.21 -32.47 10.60
N THR A 5 2.97 -32.02 10.44
CA THR A 5 2.53 -31.32 9.24
C THR A 5 3.00 -29.87 9.38
N TYR A 6 4.14 -29.54 8.80
CA TYR A 6 4.47 -28.15 8.51
C TYR A 6 3.46 -27.68 7.45
N SER A 7 2.69 -26.64 7.78
CA SER A 7 1.95 -25.89 6.77
C SER A 7 2.97 -25.38 5.75
N GLU A 8 2.84 -25.80 4.50
CA GLU A 8 3.61 -25.21 3.40
C GLU A 8 3.25 -23.71 3.37
N ALA A 9 4.22 -22.86 3.69
CA ALA A 9 4.06 -21.42 3.50
C ALA A 9 3.76 -21.21 2.01
N ILE A 10 2.63 -20.55 1.72
CA ILE A 10 2.28 -20.22 0.35
C ILE A 10 3.32 -19.22 -0.15
N ASP A 11 4.16 -19.66 -1.09
CA ASP A 11 5.10 -18.79 -1.79
C ASP A 11 4.29 -17.96 -2.81
N TYR A 12 3.82 -16.79 -2.38
CA TYR A 12 3.10 -15.82 -3.21
C TYR A 12 4.02 -15.11 -4.22
N GLY A 13 5.16 -15.70 -4.60
CA GLY A 13 6.17 -15.04 -5.41
C GLY A 13 7.05 -14.09 -4.60
N CYS A 14 7.17 -14.31 -3.29
CA CYS A 14 7.90 -13.41 -2.39
C CYS A 14 9.40 -13.44 -2.67
N ARG A 15 9.89 -12.47 -3.46
CA ARG A 15 11.33 -12.27 -3.60
C ARG A 15 11.81 -11.47 -2.40
N ALA A 16 12.27 -12.18 -1.38
CA ALA A 16 12.75 -11.60 -0.12
C ALA A 16 13.76 -10.45 -0.30
N ASN A 17 14.47 -10.39 -1.44
CA ASN A 17 15.25 -9.24 -1.87
C ASN A 17 15.16 -9.12 -3.40
N GLY A 18 14.81 -7.95 -3.92
CA GLY A 18 14.77 -7.72 -5.36
C GLY A 18 13.89 -6.54 -5.79
N PRO A 19 13.90 -6.23 -7.10
CA PRO A 19 13.03 -5.24 -7.68
C PRO A 19 11.58 -5.71 -7.58
N ILE A 20 10.69 -4.77 -7.32
CA ILE A 20 9.24 -5.00 -7.36
C ILE A 20 8.81 -5.05 -8.81
N VAL A 21 8.00 -6.05 -9.16
CA VAL A 21 7.46 -6.22 -10.51
C VAL A 21 5.93 -6.20 -10.50
N PHE A 22 5.33 -5.87 -11.64
CA PHE A 22 3.90 -6.02 -11.81
C PHE A 22 3.49 -7.49 -11.65
N GLY A 23 2.47 -7.72 -10.82
CA GLY A 23 2.00 -9.04 -10.40
C GLY A 23 2.50 -9.50 -9.03
N ASP A 24 3.44 -8.79 -8.41
CA ASP A 24 3.94 -9.13 -7.07
C ASP A 24 2.87 -8.95 -5.99
N TYR A 25 2.98 -9.81 -4.97
CA TYR A 25 2.16 -9.80 -3.77
C TYR A 25 2.98 -9.18 -2.64
N ILE A 26 2.72 -7.92 -2.33
CA ILE A 26 3.52 -7.12 -1.41
C ILE A 26 2.73 -6.75 -0.15
N SER A 27 3.44 -6.52 0.94
CA SER A 27 2.90 -5.82 2.11
C SER A 27 3.59 -4.47 2.29
N LEU A 28 2.81 -3.46 2.65
CA LEU A 28 3.34 -2.12 2.93
C LEU A 28 3.42 -1.89 4.43
N LYS A 29 4.63 -1.61 4.91
CA LYS A 29 4.87 -1.25 6.32
C LYS A 29 5.12 0.25 6.42
N HIS A 30 4.36 0.92 7.27
CA HIS A 30 4.57 2.33 7.58
C HIS A 30 5.85 2.48 8.39
N ASN A 31 6.77 3.36 8.00
CA ASN A 31 8.08 3.46 8.65
C ASN A 31 7.96 4.02 10.07
N MET A 32 7.16 5.08 10.26
CA MET A 32 7.06 5.77 11.55
C MET A 32 6.37 4.95 12.63
N THR A 33 5.27 4.30 12.26
CA THR A 33 4.50 3.50 13.22
C THR A 33 4.88 2.04 13.19
N GLY A 34 5.60 1.56 12.17
CA GLY A 34 5.94 0.14 11.98
C GLY A 34 4.72 -0.79 11.78
N ARG A 35 3.53 -0.23 11.56
CA ARG A 35 2.29 -0.97 11.32
C ARG A 35 2.07 -1.25 9.84
N TYR A 36 1.38 -2.33 9.53
CA TYR A 36 1.11 -2.76 8.16
C TYR A 36 -0.17 -2.15 7.61
N LEU A 37 -0.14 -1.66 6.37
CA LEU A 37 -1.36 -1.31 5.64
C LEU A 37 -2.22 -2.57 5.51
N SER A 38 -3.48 -2.46 5.93
CA SER A 38 -4.37 -3.61 6.09
C SER A 38 -5.78 -3.27 5.64
N SER A 39 -6.52 -4.30 5.22
CA SER A 39 -7.96 -4.24 5.05
C SER A 39 -8.61 -5.58 5.35
N VAL A 40 -9.88 -5.59 5.74
CA VAL A 40 -10.59 -6.81 6.16
C VAL A 40 -11.95 -6.88 5.50
N ALA A 41 -12.37 -8.09 5.09
CA ALA A 41 -13.70 -8.34 4.56
C ALA A 41 -14.79 -7.93 5.55
N ASP A 42 -15.92 -7.46 5.03
CA ASP A 42 -17.08 -7.04 5.81
C ASP A 42 -16.81 -5.91 6.83
N SER A 43 -15.72 -5.15 6.67
CA SER A 43 -15.38 -4.00 7.50
C SER A 43 -15.49 -2.70 6.70
N PHE A 44 -16.54 -1.92 6.97
CA PHE A 44 -16.88 -0.70 6.22
C PHE A 44 -16.94 0.52 7.13
N TYR A 45 -16.57 1.70 6.61
CA TYR A 45 -16.75 2.95 7.35
C TYR A 45 -18.24 3.20 7.64
N GLU A 46 -18.56 3.62 8.87
CA GLU A 46 -19.95 3.95 9.25
C GLU A 46 -20.37 5.32 8.71
N TYR A 47 -19.40 6.21 8.49
CA TYR A 47 -19.54 7.55 7.95
C TYR A 47 -18.64 7.70 6.71
N GLY A 48 -18.60 8.88 6.10
CA GLY A 48 -17.80 9.10 4.90
C GLY A 48 -18.41 8.42 3.68
N SER A 49 -17.61 7.70 2.90
CA SER A 49 -18.08 7.01 1.69
C SER A 49 -18.90 5.74 1.97
N GLY A 50 -18.77 5.17 3.17
CA GLY A 50 -19.32 3.84 3.49
C GLY A 50 -18.58 2.67 2.83
N GLN A 51 -17.42 2.92 2.20
CA GLN A 51 -16.61 1.90 1.55
C GLN A 51 -15.77 1.08 2.55
N GLN A 52 -15.09 0.05 2.06
CA GLN A 52 -14.31 -0.87 2.89
C GLN A 52 -13.16 -0.11 3.56
N LYS A 53 -12.97 -0.34 4.86
CA LYS A 53 -11.94 0.37 5.64
C LYS A 53 -10.55 -0.04 5.19
N VAL A 54 -9.64 0.93 5.19
CA VAL A 54 -8.19 0.72 5.15
C VAL A 54 -7.60 1.35 6.41
N PHE A 55 -6.63 0.66 7.01
CA PHE A 55 -5.99 1.11 8.24
C PHE A 55 -4.56 0.59 8.32
N ALA A 56 -3.73 1.20 9.17
CA ALA A 56 -2.41 0.68 9.51
C ALA A 56 -2.50 -0.09 10.83
N GLY A 57 -2.35 -1.41 10.77
CA GLY A 57 -2.76 -2.34 11.83
C GLY A 57 -1.60 -3.04 12.54
N GLY A 58 -1.59 -4.37 12.45
CA GLY A 58 -0.67 -5.25 13.18
C GLY A 58 0.81 -5.00 12.87
N TRP A 59 1.66 -5.72 13.60
CA TRP A 59 3.13 -5.68 13.49
C TRP A 59 3.71 -6.83 12.68
N GLU A 60 2.85 -7.77 12.27
CA GLU A 60 3.18 -8.98 11.54
C GLU A 60 2.40 -9.00 10.23
N SER A 61 3.00 -9.61 9.20
CA SER A 61 2.36 -9.82 7.90
C SER A 61 1.31 -10.93 8.01
N THR A 62 0.14 -10.70 7.43
CA THR A 62 -0.96 -11.67 7.31
C THR A 62 -1.59 -11.56 5.92
N GLU A 63 -2.54 -12.43 5.56
CA GLU A 63 -3.24 -12.28 4.27
C GLU A 63 -3.99 -10.93 4.14
N GLU A 64 -4.38 -10.32 5.27
CA GLU A 64 -5.05 -9.01 5.34
C GLU A 64 -4.11 -7.82 5.09
N THR A 65 -2.81 -8.06 4.99
CA THR A 65 -1.78 -7.04 4.71
C THR A 65 -1.25 -7.11 3.29
N ILE A 66 -1.71 -8.08 2.48
CA ILE A 66 -1.15 -8.34 1.15
C ILE A 66 -1.94 -7.59 0.08
N PHE A 67 -1.22 -6.89 -0.78
CA PHE A 67 -1.72 -6.21 -1.97
C PHE A 67 -0.98 -6.70 -3.22
N ILE A 68 -1.70 -6.82 -4.33
CA ILE A 68 -1.16 -7.19 -5.63
C ILE A 68 -0.84 -5.91 -6.40
N VAL A 69 0.38 -5.79 -6.91
CA VAL A 69 0.83 -4.66 -7.73
C VAL A 69 0.33 -4.83 -9.15
N ASN A 70 -0.69 -4.06 -9.54
CA ASN A 70 -1.29 -4.11 -10.87
C ASN A 70 -0.91 -2.87 -11.70
N PRO A 71 -0.90 -2.99 -13.04
CA PRO A 71 -0.69 -1.84 -13.90
C PRO A 71 -1.92 -0.90 -13.92
N PRO A 72 -1.75 0.34 -14.41
CA PRO A 72 -2.84 1.31 -14.55
C PRO A 72 -4.02 0.78 -15.34
N THR A 73 -5.21 1.36 -15.14
CA THR A 73 -6.42 0.89 -15.80
C THR A 73 -6.30 1.04 -17.33
N GLY A 74 -6.65 -0.02 -18.06
CA GLY A 74 -6.59 -0.03 -19.53
C GLY A 74 -5.19 -0.18 -20.13
N THR A 75 -4.18 -0.56 -19.32
CA THR A 75 -2.84 -0.90 -19.81
C THR A 75 -2.58 -2.40 -19.77
N GLU A 76 -1.89 -2.92 -20.78
CA GLU A 76 -1.40 -4.30 -20.81
C GLU A 76 0.11 -4.26 -20.58
N ILE A 77 0.53 -4.51 -19.35
CA ILE A 77 1.93 -4.69 -18.97
C ILE A 77 2.14 -6.16 -18.63
N GLU A 78 3.18 -6.76 -19.20
CA GLU A 78 3.51 -8.16 -18.93
C GLU A 78 3.90 -8.33 -17.45
N GLY A 79 3.33 -9.36 -16.80
CA GLY A 79 3.71 -9.72 -15.45
C GLY A 79 5.21 -10.04 -15.37
N GLY A 80 5.87 -9.58 -14.30
CA GLY A 80 7.33 -9.67 -14.17
C GLY A 80 8.10 -8.46 -14.71
N THR A 81 7.42 -7.46 -15.29
CA THR A 81 8.03 -6.17 -15.63
C THR A 81 8.31 -5.37 -14.36
N GLU A 82 9.53 -4.88 -14.22
CA GLU A 82 9.97 -4.05 -13.08
C GLU A 82 9.17 -2.75 -12.99
N VAL A 83 8.83 -2.37 -11.76
CA VAL A 83 8.20 -1.10 -11.43
C VAL A 83 9.30 -0.11 -11.05
N ASN A 84 9.29 1.04 -11.70
CA ASN A 84 10.21 2.14 -11.41
C ASN A 84 9.52 3.24 -10.61
N PHE A 85 10.31 4.03 -9.89
CA PHE A 85 9.85 5.31 -9.36
C PHE A 85 9.37 6.21 -10.51
N GLY A 86 8.22 6.84 -10.30
CA GLY A 86 7.47 7.59 -11.31
C GLY A 86 6.41 6.76 -12.05
N ASP A 87 6.45 5.42 -11.97
CA ASP A 87 5.41 4.60 -12.56
C ASP A 87 4.10 4.71 -11.77
N THR A 88 3.00 4.63 -12.51
CA THR A 88 1.66 4.52 -11.93
C THR A 88 1.32 3.05 -11.73
N ILE A 89 0.76 2.72 -10.57
CA ILE A 89 0.32 1.38 -10.19
C ILE A 89 -1.11 1.44 -9.63
N ARG A 90 -1.73 0.26 -9.51
CA ARG A 90 -2.90 0.03 -8.66
C ARG A 90 -2.56 -1.06 -7.65
N LEU A 91 -3.01 -0.91 -6.41
CA LEU A 91 -2.79 -1.90 -5.35
C LEU A 91 -4.10 -2.61 -5.03
N ARG A 92 -4.20 -3.89 -5.35
CA ARG A 92 -5.42 -4.67 -5.09
C ARG A 92 -5.25 -5.57 -3.88
N HIS A 93 -6.08 -5.38 -2.87
CA HIS A 93 -6.05 -6.18 -1.66
C HIS A 93 -6.31 -7.67 -1.97
N LEU A 94 -5.48 -8.56 -1.42
CA LEU A 94 -5.48 -9.99 -1.76
C LEU A 94 -6.82 -10.65 -1.43
N VAL A 95 -7.26 -10.49 -0.19
CA VAL A 95 -8.42 -11.22 0.36
C VAL A 95 -9.72 -10.68 -0.21
N THR A 96 -9.89 -9.35 -0.27
CA THR A 96 -11.18 -8.74 -0.65
C THR A 96 -11.28 -8.37 -2.11
N ARG A 97 -10.18 -8.46 -2.88
CA ARG A 97 -10.10 -8.12 -4.31
C ARG A 97 -10.39 -6.65 -4.64
N ALA A 98 -10.65 -5.82 -3.64
CA ALA A 98 -10.86 -4.39 -3.79
C ALA A 98 -9.53 -3.64 -3.95
N ASN A 99 -9.54 -2.52 -4.67
CA ASN A 99 -8.37 -1.68 -4.91
C ASN A 99 -8.21 -0.65 -3.79
N LEU A 100 -6.96 -0.34 -3.42
CA LEU A 100 -6.64 0.81 -2.58
C LEU A 100 -7.07 2.07 -3.32
N HIS A 101 -7.94 2.84 -2.70
CA HIS A 101 -8.72 3.87 -3.35
C HIS A 101 -8.76 5.13 -2.49
N SER A 102 -8.82 6.30 -3.13
CA SER A 102 -9.09 7.56 -2.44
C SER A 102 -9.83 8.52 -3.33
N HIS A 103 -10.68 9.37 -2.76
CA HIS A 103 -11.56 10.23 -3.54
C HIS A 103 -11.62 11.63 -2.95
N SER A 104 -11.64 12.64 -3.84
CA SER A 104 -11.72 14.03 -3.42
C SER A 104 -13.04 14.34 -2.70
N GLY A 105 -12.97 15.20 -1.69
CA GLY A 105 -14.16 15.78 -1.05
C GLY A 105 -14.84 14.91 0.00
N ILE A 106 -14.29 13.75 0.36
CA ILE A 106 -14.76 12.93 1.49
C ILE A 106 -13.70 12.93 2.58
N GLU A 107 -14.12 13.34 3.78
CA GLU A 107 -13.27 13.44 4.95
C GLU A 107 -13.13 12.10 5.67
N SER A 108 -11.91 11.79 6.12
CA SER A 108 -11.60 10.66 7.00
C SER A 108 -12.32 10.83 8.35
N PRO A 109 -12.71 9.74 9.02
CA PRO A 109 -13.56 9.80 10.20
C PRO A 109 -12.90 10.49 11.40
N VAL A 110 -11.58 10.38 11.58
CA VAL A 110 -10.87 10.89 12.77
C VAL A 110 -10.27 12.26 12.50
N THR A 111 -9.33 12.37 11.56
CA THR A 111 -8.56 13.60 11.34
C THR A 111 -9.18 14.59 10.36
N LYS A 112 -10.25 14.20 9.67
CA LYS A 112 -10.89 15.00 8.61
C LYS A 112 -9.97 15.29 7.42
N GLN A 113 -8.98 14.44 7.20
CA GLN A 113 -8.14 14.45 6.00
C GLN A 113 -8.87 13.73 4.84
N GLN A 114 -8.26 13.51 3.68
CA GLN A 114 -8.95 12.79 2.61
C GLN A 114 -9.05 11.29 2.95
N GLU A 115 -10.24 10.71 2.84
CA GLU A 115 -10.49 9.31 3.16
C GLU A 115 -9.75 8.36 2.18
N VAL A 116 -9.19 7.28 2.73
CA VAL A 116 -8.62 6.16 1.98
C VAL A 116 -9.40 4.89 2.32
N THR A 117 -9.72 4.13 1.29
CA THR A 117 -10.63 2.98 1.34
C THR A 117 -10.09 1.83 0.50
N CYS A 118 -10.75 0.68 0.60
CA CYS A 118 -10.72 -0.34 -0.42
C CYS A 118 -12.05 -0.28 -1.20
N TYR A 119 -11.98 -0.22 -2.52
CA TYR A 119 -13.16 -0.10 -3.38
C TYR A 119 -13.10 -1.00 -4.62
N GLY A 120 -14.28 -1.39 -5.11
CA GLY A 120 -14.42 -2.22 -6.30
C GLY A 120 -14.03 -3.69 -6.07
N ASP A 121 -13.62 -4.33 -7.15
CA ASP A 121 -13.32 -5.76 -7.21
C ASP A 121 -12.41 -6.06 -8.43
N ASP A 122 -12.39 -7.33 -8.88
CA ASP A 122 -11.62 -7.75 -10.05
C ASP A 122 -12.06 -7.07 -11.36
N ASP A 123 -13.34 -6.69 -11.47
CA ASP A 123 -13.94 -6.12 -12.69
C ASP A 123 -14.27 -4.62 -12.55
N THR A 124 -14.19 -4.09 -11.33
CA THR A 124 -14.55 -2.70 -11.00
C THR A 124 -13.34 -1.93 -10.53
N SER A 125 -12.90 -0.97 -11.35
CA SER A 125 -11.80 -0.05 -11.05
C SER A 125 -11.99 1.28 -11.79
N ASP A 126 -11.46 2.35 -11.22
CA ASP A 126 -11.47 3.69 -11.83
C ASP A 126 -10.15 4.45 -11.59
N ALA A 127 -10.10 5.73 -11.99
CA ALA A 127 -8.89 6.55 -11.91
C ALA A 127 -8.43 6.86 -10.47
N ASN A 128 -9.31 6.71 -9.48
CA ASN A 128 -9.01 6.92 -8.06
C ASN A 128 -8.32 5.70 -7.40
N ASP A 129 -8.10 4.62 -8.17
CA ASP A 129 -7.30 3.48 -7.74
C ASP A 129 -5.80 3.65 -8.10
N GLU A 130 -5.46 4.72 -8.83
CA GLU A 130 -4.13 4.91 -9.40
C GLU A 130 -3.20 5.72 -8.48
N TRP A 131 -2.04 5.13 -8.19
CA TRP A 131 -1.01 5.69 -7.32
C TRP A 131 0.32 5.77 -8.05
N ILE A 132 1.04 6.87 -7.87
CA ILE A 132 2.41 7.04 -8.39
C ILE A 132 3.38 6.62 -7.29
N VAL A 133 4.30 5.72 -7.61
CA VAL A 133 5.37 5.31 -6.69
C VAL A 133 6.49 6.34 -6.74
N GLU A 134 6.75 7.04 -5.64
CA GLU A 134 7.78 8.07 -5.60
C GLU A 134 8.89 7.73 -4.59
N GLN A 135 10.11 8.11 -4.94
CA GLN A 135 11.32 7.77 -4.18
C GLN A 135 11.42 8.61 -2.89
N TRP A 136 11.76 7.97 -1.77
CA TRP A 136 12.11 8.69 -0.55
C TRP A 136 13.60 9.08 -0.55
N THR A 137 13.91 10.37 -0.73
CA THR A 137 15.29 10.87 -0.90
C THR A 137 15.86 11.61 0.31
N PHE A 138 15.14 11.71 1.43
CA PHE A 138 15.54 12.56 2.56
C PHE A 138 16.55 11.92 3.53
N ASP A 139 16.78 10.62 3.42
CA ASP A 139 17.68 9.87 4.31
C ASP A 139 18.76 9.18 3.48
N GLU A 140 19.93 9.82 3.37
CA GLU A 140 21.06 9.27 2.61
C GLU A 140 21.55 7.94 3.20
N ASN A 141 21.51 7.78 4.53
CA ASN A 141 22.00 6.57 5.20
C ASN A 141 21.13 5.35 4.88
N GLU A 142 19.80 5.51 4.87
CA GLU A 142 18.89 4.43 4.44
C GLU A 142 19.01 4.10 2.95
N ASN A 143 19.48 5.07 2.16
CA ASN A 143 19.71 4.91 0.73
C ASN A 143 21.14 4.44 0.41
N GLU A 144 22.04 4.25 1.39
CA GLU A 144 23.43 3.83 1.13
C GLU A 144 23.52 2.49 0.37
N ASP A 145 22.56 1.60 0.60
CA ASP A 145 22.45 0.31 -0.07
C ASP A 145 21.90 0.41 -1.51
N PHE A 146 21.44 1.60 -1.94
CA PHE A 146 20.80 1.83 -3.23
C PHE A 146 21.43 2.99 -4.01
N GLU A 147 21.66 2.79 -5.31
CA GLU A 147 22.07 3.89 -6.17
C GLU A 147 20.90 4.88 -6.32
N LEU A 148 21.09 6.16 -5.96
CA LEU A 148 20.04 7.18 -6.06
C LEU A 148 19.53 7.36 -7.50
N GLU A 149 20.39 7.12 -8.48
CA GLU A 149 20.06 7.19 -9.91
C GLU A 149 19.37 5.91 -10.43
N ASP A 150 19.35 4.81 -9.66
CA ASP A 150 18.61 3.60 -10.03
C ASP A 150 17.10 3.88 -9.90
N PRO A 151 16.36 3.91 -11.03
CA PRO A 151 14.94 4.21 -11.02
C PRO A 151 14.11 3.05 -10.44
N THR A 152 14.69 1.88 -10.23
CA THR A 152 13.96 0.68 -9.87
C THR A 152 13.49 0.73 -8.41
N TRP A 153 12.24 0.33 -8.19
CA TRP A 153 11.66 0.20 -6.85
C TRP A 153 11.97 -1.17 -6.27
N TYR A 154 12.59 -1.22 -5.09
CA TYR A 154 13.02 -2.46 -4.45
C TYR A 154 12.30 -2.73 -3.13
N THR A 155 12.27 -4.00 -2.77
CA THR A 155 11.93 -4.46 -1.41
C THR A 155 12.80 -3.73 -0.38
N GLY A 156 12.20 -3.28 0.72
CA GLY A 156 12.91 -2.59 1.81
C GLY A 156 13.31 -1.14 1.52
N ARG A 157 13.35 -0.70 0.26
CA ARG A 157 13.65 0.70 -0.10
C ARG A 157 12.47 1.59 0.29
N SER A 158 12.75 2.63 1.07
CA SER A 158 11.75 3.61 1.47
C SER A 158 11.16 4.34 0.25
N PHE A 159 9.85 4.56 0.27
CA PHE A 159 9.11 5.22 -0.79
C PHE A 159 7.86 5.89 -0.21
N PHE A 160 7.12 6.61 -1.04
CA PHE A 160 5.78 7.07 -0.71
C PHE A 160 4.87 6.95 -1.94
N LEU A 161 3.56 6.91 -1.70
CA LEU A 161 2.56 6.83 -2.77
C LEU A 161 1.85 8.16 -2.90
N ARG A 162 1.81 8.69 -4.12
CA ARG A 162 0.98 9.85 -4.46
C ARG A 162 -0.29 9.38 -5.16
N HIS A 163 -1.44 9.73 -4.61
CA HIS A 163 -2.72 9.51 -5.27
C HIS A 163 -2.78 10.36 -6.54
N LYS A 164 -2.93 9.71 -7.70
CA LYS A 164 -2.74 10.37 -9.00
C LYS A 164 -3.79 11.46 -9.26
N GLU A 165 -5.05 11.19 -8.91
CA GLU A 165 -6.15 12.12 -9.21
C GLU A 165 -6.11 13.37 -8.31
N THR A 166 -5.75 13.23 -7.03
CA THR A 166 -5.79 14.35 -6.07
C THR A 166 -4.43 14.96 -5.77
N GLY A 167 -3.33 14.28 -6.11
CA GLY A 167 -1.97 14.71 -5.82
C GLY A 167 -1.54 14.59 -4.37
N LEU A 168 -2.42 14.11 -3.48
CA LEU A 168 -2.12 13.91 -2.05
C LEU A 168 -1.36 12.61 -1.81
N THR A 169 -0.62 12.51 -0.70
CA THR A 169 0.19 11.33 -0.38
C THR A 169 -0.52 10.37 0.56
N LEU A 170 -0.31 9.06 0.39
CA LEU A 170 -0.78 8.03 1.31
C LEU A 170 -0.07 8.18 2.65
N HIS A 171 -0.87 8.37 3.70
CA HIS A 171 -0.41 8.88 4.97
C HIS A 171 -0.94 8.02 6.12
N SER A 172 -0.14 7.84 7.17
CA SER A 172 -0.61 7.27 8.44
C SER A 172 0.09 7.93 9.63
N HIS A 173 -0.53 7.85 10.80
CA HIS A 173 -0.12 8.56 12.00
C HIS A 173 -0.62 7.87 13.26
N ASP A 174 -0.28 8.38 14.44
CA ASP A 174 -0.69 7.81 15.74
C ASP A 174 -2.13 8.17 16.17
N GLU A 175 -2.97 8.61 15.23
CA GLU A 175 -4.41 8.75 15.46
C GLU A 175 -5.13 7.44 15.14
N HIS A 176 -5.90 6.96 16.11
CA HIS A 176 -6.53 5.64 16.03
C HIS A 176 -7.90 5.71 15.34
N LEU A 177 -8.07 4.94 14.26
CA LEU A 177 -9.35 4.71 13.61
C LEU A 177 -10.29 3.88 14.49
N THR A 178 -9.82 2.74 15.00
CA THR A 178 -10.59 1.86 15.89
C THR A 178 -9.65 0.97 16.69
N GLY A 179 -9.79 0.96 18.02
CA GLY A 179 -8.92 0.16 18.89
C GLY A 179 -7.45 0.54 18.71
N GLU A 180 -6.64 -0.42 18.26
CA GLU A 180 -5.22 -0.25 17.94
C GLU A 180 -4.98 0.00 16.45
N GLN A 181 -5.99 0.20 15.62
CA GLN A 181 -5.80 0.46 14.19
C GLN A 181 -5.55 1.95 13.99
N ASN A 182 -4.42 2.30 13.38
CA ASN A 182 -4.12 3.67 13.02
C ASN A 182 -4.90 4.04 11.76
N GLU A 183 -5.42 5.27 11.72
CA GLU A 183 -6.08 5.80 10.53
C GLU A 183 -5.06 5.93 9.37
N VAL A 184 -5.56 5.67 8.16
CA VAL A 184 -4.83 5.85 6.91
C VAL A 184 -5.64 6.82 6.05
N THR A 185 -4.95 7.80 5.48
CA THR A 185 -5.55 8.93 4.79
C THR A 185 -4.73 9.32 3.58
N CYS A 186 -5.27 10.23 2.78
CA CYS A 186 -4.51 11.03 1.84
C CYS A 186 -4.35 12.43 2.42
N TYR A 187 -3.10 12.90 2.56
CA TYR A 187 -2.86 14.19 3.20
C TYR A 187 -1.58 14.87 2.72
N GLY A 188 -1.64 16.21 2.60
CA GLY A 188 -0.49 17.02 2.21
C GLY A 188 -0.01 16.79 0.78
N ASN A 189 0.99 17.58 0.36
CA ASN A 189 1.65 17.40 -0.93
C ASN A 189 2.94 16.57 -0.82
N GLY A 190 3.33 16.15 0.39
CA GLY A 190 4.47 15.30 0.70
C GLY A 190 5.83 15.74 0.11
N PRO A 191 6.88 14.94 0.31
CA PRO A 191 6.93 13.84 1.28
C PRO A 191 7.22 14.37 2.70
N GLU A 192 6.53 13.84 3.70
CA GLU A 192 6.91 13.93 5.12
C GLU A 192 7.00 12.54 5.76
N GLU A 193 7.50 12.42 6.99
CA GLU A 193 7.79 11.11 7.60
C GLU A 193 6.57 10.20 7.72
N ASN A 194 5.37 10.75 7.89
CA ASN A 194 4.12 10.00 7.94
C ASN A 194 3.63 9.50 6.55
N ASP A 195 4.29 9.91 5.47
CA ASP A 195 4.05 9.40 4.12
C ASP A 195 5.01 8.25 3.78
N ARG A 196 5.92 7.90 4.67
CA ARG A 196 7.04 6.99 4.39
C ARG A 196 6.64 5.54 4.62
N TRP A 197 6.73 4.75 3.56
CA TRP A 197 6.45 3.32 3.55
C TRP A 197 7.64 2.53 3.02
N ARG A 198 7.62 1.22 3.28
CA ARG A 198 8.54 0.26 2.65
C ARG A 198 7.81 -1.02 2.31
N VAL A 199 8.24 -1.65 1.22
CA VAL A 199 7.76 -2.98 0.86
C VAL A 199 8.44 -4.03 1.72
N VAL A 200 7.63 -4.94 2.26
CA VAL A 200 8.04 -6.12 3.00
C VAL A 200 7.23 -7.32 2.52
N PHE A 201 7.79 -8.52 2.66
CA PHE A 201 7.12 -9.79 2.40
C PHE A 201 6.91 -10.54 3.71
#